data_AF-A0A9E6R5A5-F1
#
_entry.id   AF-A0A9E6R5A5-F1
#
_cell.length_a   1.000
_cell.length_b   1.000
_cell.length_c   1.000
_cell.angle_alpha   90.00
_cell.angle_beta   90.00
_cell.angle_gamma   90.00
#
_symmetry.space_group_name_H-M   'P 1'
#
loop_
_entity.id
_entity.type
_entity.pdbx_description
1 polymer ?
#
loop_
_entity_poly.entity_id
_entity_poly.type
_entity_poly.pdbx_seq_one_letter_code
_entity_poly.pdbx_strand_id
1 'polypeptide(L)'
;MSAGSNETAADVWGRFVRTPSLGAHPAWIAGMFDGALPLEAAGRLAAHPRFASRVSSLMAARHGFGDIDAPAEPADQAIALSDSQTLGTIIRRAGAVCWADRSRARSAPRRSRR
;
A
#
# COMPACT_ATOMS: atom_id res chain seq x y z
N MET A 1 15.94 -27.36 -20.55
CA MET A 1 14.62 -27.27 -19.89
C MET A 1 14.66 -26.08 -18.96
N SER A 2 14.02 -24.96 -19.32
CA SER A 2 13.68 -23.89 -18.38
C SER A 2 12.32 -23.37 -18.79
N ALA A 3 11.28 -23.85 -18.12
CA ALA A 3 9.95 -23.24 -18.21
C ALA A 3 10.05 -21.89 -17.51
N GLY A 4 10.27 -20.82 -18.28
CA GLY A 4 10.08 -19.46 -17.80
C GLY A 4 8.62 -19.34 -17.39
N SER A 5 8.38 -19.20 -16.09
CA SER A 5 7.04 -19.05 -15.54
C SER A 5 6.41 -17.78 -16.11
N ASN A 6 5.42 -17.93 -16.99
CA ASN A 6 4.66 -16.82 -17.54
C ASN A 6 3.63 -16.41 -16.48
N GLU A 7 4.08 -15.69 -15.45
CA GLU A 7 3.24 -15.20 -14.36
C GLU A 7 2.19 -14.24 -14.93
N THR A 8 0.90 -14.55 -14.73
CA THR A 8 -0.18 -13.71 -15.25
C THR A 8 -0.49 -12.53 -14.32
N ALA A 9 -1.14 -11.48 -14.83
CA ALA A 9 -1.58 -10.36 -13.99
C ALA A 9 -2.47 -10.82 -12.82
N ALA A 10 -3.31 -11.85 -13.04
CA ALA A 10 -4.13 -12.45 -12.00
C ALA A 10 -3.29 -13.17 -10.93
N ASP A 11 -2.18 -13.81 -11.31
CA ASP A 11 -1.27 -14.46 -10.36
C ASP A 11 -0.56 -13.43 -9.48
N VAL A 12 -0.05 -12.35 -10.09
CA VAL A 12 0.59 -11.23 -9.37
C VAL A 12 -0.39 -10.59 -8.39
N TRP A 13 -1.60 -10.29 -8.85
CA TRP A 13 -2.66 -9.73 -8.02
C TRP A 13 -3.03 -10.67 -6.86
N GLY A 14 -3.25 -11.95 -7.15
CA GLY A 14 -3.58 -12.94 -6.13
C GLY A 14 -2.48 -13.07 -5.07
N ARG A 15 -1.20 -12.99 -5.47
CA ARG A 15 -0.07 -13.00 -4.53
C ARG A 15 -0.06 -11.75 -3.64
N PHE A 16 -0.31 -10.57 -4.23
CA PHE A 16 -0.38 -9.30 -3.51
C PHE A 16 -1.48 -9.34 -2.42
N VAL A 17 -2.69 -9.78 -2.79
CA VAL A 17 -3.82 -9.89 -1.85
C VAL A 17 -3.55 -10.90 -0.73
N ARG A 18 -2.97 -12.06 -1.05
CA ARG A 18 -2.66 -13.10 -0.05
C ARG A 18 -1.46 -12.77 0.84
N THR A 19 -0.61 -11.84 0.41
CA THR A 19 0.67 -11.55 1.09
C THR A 19 0.88 -10.05 1.31
N PRO A 20 -0.04 -9.34 1.98
CA PRO A 20 0.03 -7.89 2.17
C PRO A 20 1.30 -7.44 2.89
N SER A 21 1.95 -8.31 3.68
CA SER A 21 3.20 -7.98 4.36
C SER A 21 4.33 -7.57 3.42
N LEU A 22 4.33 -8.07 2.18
CA LEU A 22 5.38 -7.75 1.20
C LEU A 22 5.27 -6.32 0.65
N GLY A 23 4.06 -5.76 0.61
CA GLY A 23 3.81 -4.38 0.19
C GLY A 23 3.69 -3.39 1.37
N ALA A 24 3.68 -3.89 2.60
CA ALA A 24 3.45 -3.08 3.78
C ALA A 24 4.65 -2.20 4.13
N HIS A 25 4.39 -0.96 4.51
CA HIS A 25 5.43 -0.10 5.07
C HIS A 25 5.90 -0.66 6.44
N PRO A 26 7.22 -0.75 6.71
CA PRO A 26 7.73 -1.34 7.95
C PRO A 26 7.18 -0.75 9.25
N ALA A 27 6.80 0.53 9.25
CA ALA A 27 6.18 1.19 10.40
C ALA A 27 4.83 0.56 10.80
N TRP A 28 4.06 0.05 9.84
CA TRP A 28 2.82 -0.65 10.14
C TRP A 28 3.11 -1.96 10.89
N ILE A 29 4.12 -2.69 10.42
CA ILE A 29 4.52 -3.95 11.03
C ILE A 29 5.10 -3.71 12.43
N ALA A 30 5.99 -2.73 12.59
CA ALA A 30 6.52 -2.36 13.91
C ALA A 30 5.40 -1.96 14.89
N GLY A 31 4.38 -1.24 14.42
CA GLY A 31 3.20 -0.89 15.21
C GLY A 31 2.37 -2.08 15.67
N MET A 32 2.41 -3.22 14.96
CA MET A 32 1.73 -4.44 15.40
C MET A 32 2.39 -5.11 16.61
N PHE A 33 3.66 -4.80 16.87
CA PHE A 33 4.42 -5.32 18.01
C PHE A 33 4.62 -4.23 19.08
N ASP A 34 3.73 -3.23 19.12
CA ASP A 34 3.73 -2.14 20.10
C ASP A 34 5.09 -1.43 20.20
N GLY A 35 5.80 -1.32 19.07
CA GLY A 35 7.12 -0.69 19.00
C GLY A 35 8.29 -1.54 19.51
N ALA A 36 8.06 -2.79 19.93
CA ALA A 36 9.12 -3.71 20.38
C ALA A 36 10.10 -4.10 19.25
N LEU A 37 9.72 -3.87 18.00
CA LEU A 37 10.53 -4.14 16.81
C LEU A 37 11.00 -2.83 16.17
N PRO A 38 12.33 -2.61 16.03
CA PRO A 38 12.86 -1.53 15.21
C PRO A 38 12.37 -1.61 13.77
N LEU A 39 12.24 -0.47 13.09
CA LEU A 39 11.75 -0.38 11.70
C LEU A 39 12.50 -1.30 10.73
N GLU A 40 13.83 -1.35 10.84
CA GLU A 40 14.65 -2.20 9.98
C GLU A 40 14.37 -3.70 10.22
N ALA A 41 14.22 -4.10 11.50
CA ALA A 41 13.89 -5.47 11.86
C ALA A 41 12.48 -5.85 11.39
N ALA A 42 11.52 -4.92 11.49
CA ALA A 42 10.16 -5.11 10.97
C ALA A 42 10.16 -5.32 9.44
N GLY A 43 10.96 -4.55 8.70
CA GLY A 43 11.12 -4.72 7.25
C GLY A 43 11.75 -6.07 6.88
N ARG A 44 12.82 -6.48 7.59
CA ARG A 44 13.44 -7.81 7.39
C ARG A 44 12.49 -8.95 7.71
N LEU A 45 11.71 -8.82 8.79
CA LEU A 45 10.70 -9.80 9.19
C LEU A 45 9.62 -9.97 8.11
N ALA A 46 9.17 -8.86 7.51
CA ALA A 46 8.16 -8.85 6.45
C ALA A 46 8.63 -9.53 5.17
N ALA A 47 9.89 -9.29 4.79
CA ALA A 47 10.50 -9.80 3.57
C ALA A 47 10.99 -11.26 3.70
N HIS A 48 11.15 -11.77 4.93
CA HIS A 48 11.68 -13.11 5.14
C HIS A 48 10.63 -14.18 4.77
N PRO A 49 10.94 -15.14 3.86
CA PRO A 49 9.95 -16.10 3.33
C PRO A 49 9.19 -16.90 4.41
N ARG A 50 9.90 -17.31 5.47
CA ARG A 50 9.31 -18.06 6.60
C ARG A 50 8.30 -17.25 7.41
N PHE A 51 8.44 -15.92 7.43
CA PHE A 51 7.65 -15.04 8.30
C PHE A 51 6.62 -14.23 7.53
N ALA A 52 6.83 -13.96 6.22
CA ALA A 52 5.90 -13.21 5.38
C ALA A 52 4.45 -13.71 5.48
N SER A 53 4.23 -15.02 5.40
CA SER A 53 2.89 -15.62 5.55
C SER A 53 2.30 -15.36 6.95
N ARG A 54 3.07 -15.55 8.03
CA ARG A 54 2.58 -15.30 9.39
C ARG A 54 2.30 -13.83 9.66
N VAL A 55 3.17 -12.94 9.18
CA VAL A 55 2.97 -11.49 9.29
C VAL A 55 1.73 -11.06 8.51
N SER A 56 1.54 -11.62 7.31
CA SER A 56 0.33 -11.39 6.51
C SER A 56 -0.95 -11.84 7.22
N SER A 57 -0.95 -13.03 7.85
CA SER A 57 -2.09 -13.48 8.65
C SER A 57 -2.35 -12.61 9.89
N LEU A 58 -1.29 -12.09 10.54
CA LEU A 58 -1.43 -11.17 11.66
C LEU A 58 -2.02 -9.83 11.21
N MET A 59 -1.53 -9.29 10.10
CA MET A 59 -2.08 -8.09 9.47
C MET A 59 -3.56 -8.28 9.12
N ALA A 60 -3.90 -9.44 8.55
CA ALA A 60 -5.27 -9.82 8.25
C ALA A 60 -6.17 -9.79 9.49
N ALA A 61 -5.75 -10.47 10.56
CA ALA A 61 -6.50 -10.54 11.79
C ALA A 61 -6.68 -9.18 12.49
N ARG A 62 -5.66 -8.31 12.47
CA ARG A 62 -5.68 -7.03 13.20
C ARG A 62 -6.34 -5.89 12.43
N HIS A 63 -6.27 -5.93 11.09
CA HIS A 63 -6.67 -4.80 10.24
C HIS A 63 -7.70 -5.17 9.16
N GLY A 64 -8.13 -6.43 9.09
CA GLY A 64 -9.12 -6.89 8.11
C GLY A 64 -8.58 -7.04 6.68
N PHE A 65 -7.26 -7.20 6.52
CA PHE A 65 -6.70 -7.58 5.21
C PHE A 65 -7.00 -9.07 4.93
N GLY A 66 -7.13 -9.50 3.67
CA GLY A 66 -7.15 -10.92 3.32
C GLY A 66 -8.46 -11.48 2.75
N ASP A 67 -9.59 -10.81 2.93
CA ASP A 67 -10.87 -11.12 2.27
C ASP A 67 -11.31 -9.96 1.36
N ILE A 68 -10.43 -9.57 0.42
CA ILE A 68 -10.85 -8.68 -0.66
C ILE A 68 -11.52 -9.56 -1.73
N ASP A 69 -12.75 -9.98 -1.46
CA ASP A 69 -13.62 -10.67 -2.44
C ASP A 69 -14.12 -9.70 -3.52
N ALA A 70 -13.89 -8.40 -3.34
CA ALA A 70 -14.23 -7.41 -4.35
C ALA A 70 -13.19 -7.43 -5.48
N PRO A 71 -13.60 -7.66 -6.74
CA PRO A 71 -12.71 -7.48 -7.87
C PRO A 71 -12.27 -6.01 -7.91
N ALA A 72 -10.96 -5.77 -7.79
CA ALA A 72 -10.41 -4.44 -8.02
C ALA A 72 -10.39 -4.16 -9.52
N GLU A 73 -10.73 -2.93 -9.91
CA GLU A 73 -10.63 -2.51 -11.31
C GLU A 73 -9.17 -2.63 -11.79
N PRO A 74 -8.92 -2.94 -13.08
CA PRO A 74 -7.56 -3.11 -13.59
C PRO A 74 -6.64 -1.91 -13.33
N ALA A 75 -7.20 -0.69 -13.32
CA ALA A 75 -6.47 0.53 -12.99
C ALA A 75 -6.01 0.56 -11.52
N ASP A 76 -6.87 0.13 -10.60
CA ASP A 76 -6.55 0.07 -9.18
C ASP A 76 -5.50 -0.99 -8.88
N GLN A 77 -5.61 -2.15 -9.55
CA GLN A 77 -4.58 -3.20 -9.47
C GLN A 77 -3.22 -2.68 -9.95
N ALA A 78 -3.18 -1.96 -11.07
CA ALA A 78 -1.94 -1.39 -11.60
C ALA A 78 -1.30 -0.38 -10.64
N ILE A 79 -2.12 0.45 -9.97
CA ILE A 79 -1.63 1.38 -8.95
C ILE A 79 -1.09 0.60 -7.74
N ALA A 80 -1.85 -0.36 -7.22
CA ALA A 80 -1.47 -1.13 -6.03
C ALA A 80 -0.18 -1.94 -6.24
N LEU A 81 0.03 -2.46 -7.45
CA LEU A 81 1.21 -3.23 -7.84
C LEU A 81 2.39 -2.37 -8.32
N SER A 82 2.23 -1.05 -8.37
CA SER A 82 3.31 -0.13 -8.77
C SER A 82 4.44 -0.14 -7.75
N ASP A 83 5.67 0.06 -8.22
CA ASP A 83 6.81 0.23 -7.35
C ASP A 83 6.70 1.52 -6.51
N SER A 84 7.47 1.57 -5.41
CA SER A 84 7.45 2.68 -4.46
C SER A 84 7.84 4.04 -5.07
N GLN A 85 8.69 4.08 -6.10
CA GLN A 85 9.10 5.31 -6.76
C GLN A 85 7.97 5.86 -7.63
N THR A 86 7.30 4.98 -8.38
CA THR A 86 6.10 5.30 -9.16
C THR A 86 4.98 5.81 -8.25
N LEU A 87 4.65 5.06 -7.19
CA LEU A 87 3.68 5.49 -6.18
C LEU A 87 4.04 6.84 -5.56
N GLY A 88 5.31 7.04 -5.18
CA GLY A 88 5.77 8.31 -4.62
C GLY A 88 5.58 9.49 -5.58
N THR A 89 5.75 9.27 -6.89
CA THR A 89 5.53 10.31 -7.90
C THR A 89 4.06 10.63 -8.06
N ILE A 90 3.19 9.62 -8.10
CA ILE A 90 1.73 9.80 -8.16
C ILE A 90 1.25 10.59 -6.95
N ILE A 91 1.65 10.18 -5.74
CA ILE A 91 1.24 10.82 -4.48
C ILE A 91 1.69 12.29 -4.42
N ARG A 92 2.94 12.58 -4.82
CA ARG A 92 3.44 13.97 -4.86
C ARG A 92 2.62 14.85 -5.81
N ARG A 93 2.30 14.36 -7.01
CA ARG A 93 1.50 15.09 -8.00
C ARG A 93 0.07 15.34 -7.48
N ALA A 94 -0.58 14.30 -6.96
CA ALA A 94 -1.92 14.42 -6.38
C ALA A 94 -1.94 15.41 -5.19
N GLY A 95 -0.93 15.34 -4.32
CA GLY A 95 -0.77 16.28 -3.21
C GLY A 95 -0.59 17.73 -3.66
N ALA A 96 0.18 17.99 -4.71
CA ALA A 96 0.37 19.32 -5.27
C ALA A 96 -0.95 19.92 -5.81
N VAL A 97 -1.76 19.12 -6.50
CA VAL A 97 -3.09 19.53 -6.98
C VAL A 97 -4.01 19.88 -5.81
N CYS A 98 -4.14 18.98 -4.83
CA CYS A 98 -4.97 19.20 -3.64
C CYS A 98 -4.55 20.47 -2.88
N TRP A 99 -3.25 20.71 -2.74
CA TRP A 99 -2.72 21.89 -2.08
C TRP A 99 -3.00 23.19 -2.86
N ALA A 100 -2.90 23.16 -4.19
CA ALA A 100 -3.24 24.30 -5.04
C ALA A 100 -4.73 24.69 -4.90
N ASP A 101 -5.63 23.71 -4.91
CA ASP A 101 -7.07 23.94 -4.75
C ASP A 101 -7.41 24.49 -3.37
N ARG A 102 -6.82 23.92 -2.31
CA ARG A 102 -6.98 24.44 -0.95
C ARG A 102 -6.45 25.88 -0.82
N SER A 103 -5.36 26.19 -1.50
CA SER A 103 -4.77 27.53 -1.48
C SER A 103 -5.63 28.54 -2.22
N ARG A 104 -6.19 28.18 -3.38
CA ARG A 104 -7.17 29.01 -4.10
C ARG A 104 -8.43 29.27 -3.27
N ALA A 105 -8.96 28.24 -2.60
CA ALA A 105 -10.13 28.37 -1.75
C ALA A 105 -9.91 29.34 -0.57
N ARG A 106 -8.69 29.38 -0.01
CA ARG A 106 -8.32 30.36 1.05
C ARG A 106 -8.17 31.79 0.53
N SER A 107 -7.73 31.95 -0.72
CA SER A 107 -7.51 33.26 -1.34
C SER A 107 -8.78 33.86 -1.95
N ALA A 108 -9.89 33.12 -2.03
CA ALA A 108 -11.15 33.63 -2.52
C ALA A 108 -11.72 34.69 -1.53
N PRO A 109 -12.12 35.88 -2.01
CA PRO A 109 -12.68 36.90 -1.14
C PRO A 109 -13.94 36.37 -0.44
N ARG A 110 -13.99 36.48 0.89
CA ARG A 110 -15.21 36.18 1.65
C ARG A 110 -16.26 37.20 1.20
N ARG A 111 -17.18 36.80 0.32
CA ARG A 111 -18.32 37.63 -0.05
C ARG A 111 -19.06 37.98 1.25
N SER A 112 -18.99 39.24 1.64
CA SER A 112 -19.84 39.77 2.69
C SER A 112 -21.28 39.62 2.22
N ARG A 113 -22.04 38.74 2.87
CA ARG A 113 -23.50 38.74 2.75
C ARG A 113 -23.97 40.07 3.35
N ARG A 114 -24.39 40.98 2.48
CA ARG A 114 -25.30 42.08 2.84
C ARG A 114 -26.72 41.57 2.72
#